data_AF-A0A024UN25-F1
#
_entry.id   AF-A0A024UN25-F1
#
_cell.length_a   1.000
_cell.length_b   1.000
_cell.length_c   1.000
_cell.angle_alpha   90.00
_cell.angle_beta   90.00
_cell.angle_gamma   90.00
#
_symmetry.space_group_name_H-M   'P 1'
#
loop_
_entity.id
_entity.type
_entity.pdbx_description
1 polymer ?
#
loop_
_entity_poly.entity_id
_entity_poly.type
_entity_poly.pdbx_seq_one_letter_code
_entity_poly.pdbx_strand_id
1 'polypeptide(L)'
;MPLTPQFTWEQDASSVALHVPLKGVSPKDVDIYVADLVVKINFKPYVLLVDLHARIQPENATVTIANGAIALVAQKHEPGVWQQLAYDGTKADRLERRKMSMARKEAFEQKLSEDRKDLKYQSEKKTLRDQMSLDDIERQRLEDLKADEKQSEEDAMYQTFRELQQQRPSQIQRKKPPVKSPKATPPAARPNEPPILEMTPDGEFEIPEPGPKIASSDDAPDRKWATSDTESDADDSDNQDDEANQPWIDDNDRDIDEGVTYLPPPRQTDQVSKIVFTPRVFPTPSRESTAVDEENWLMKNRKHLKSHKGLHAAAAQDISETDPVWLKARGDDFYRHKDFQSAINAYGDALAIDPSFTPCLSNRAACHLALLDAPACIVDCTRALAILEDSVPSAVPYSAIPAPGSAKRRQWVLKTLVRRGAAYTIDKQWAKAEQDYLDGLILDPGNAQLTDDLAHVRRLKREAP
;
A
#
# COMPACT_ATOMS: atom_id res chain seq x y z
N MET A 1 -35.76 -20.24 20.13
CA MET A 1 -35.33 -19.55 21.37
C MET A 1 -34.03 -20.18 21.83
N PRO A 2 -33.01 -19.40 22.22
CA PRO A 2 -31.77 -19.95 22.75
C PRO A 2 -32.07 -20.72 24.05
N LEU A 3 -31.45 -21.89 24.21
CA LEU A 3 -31.62 -22.73 25.39
C LEU A 3 -30.65 -22.26 26.48
N THR A 4 -31.09 -22.21 27.73
CA THR A 4 -30.18 -21.97 28.85
C THR A 4 -29.46 -23.28 29.19
N PRO A 5 -28.12 -23.30 29.17
CA PRO A 5 -27.38 -24.50 29.58
C PRO A 5 -27.45 -24.65 31.10
N GLN A 6 -27.33 -25.89 31.58
CA GLN A 6 -27.09 -26.14 32.99
C GLN A 6 -25.66 -25.68 33.33
N PHE A 7 -25.49 -25.05 34.49
CA PHE A 7 -24.19 -24.62 34.98
C PHE A 7 -24.09 -24.91 36.48
N THR A 8 -22.88 -25.15 36.94
CA THR A 8 -22.54 -25.22 38.36
C THR A 8 -21.56 -24.10 38.68
N TRP A 9 -21.53 -23.63 39.92
CA TRP A 9 -20.61 -22.59 40.33
C TRP A 9 -20.06 -22.91 41.71
N GLU A 10 -18.82 -22.51 41.92
CA GLU A 10 -18.09 -22.65 43.16
C GLU A 10 -17.51 -21.28 43.53
N GLN A 11 -17.22 -21.09 44.81
CA GLN A 11 -16.63 -19.84 45.27
C GLN A 11 -15.67 -20.07 46.43
N ASP A 12 -14.66 -19.21 46.45
CA ASP A 12 -13.81 -19.00 47.60
C ASP A 12 -14.06 -17.59 48.17
N ALA A 13 -13.36 -17.23 49.24
CA ALA A 13 -13.43 -15.89 49.80
C ALA A 13 -13.01 -14.81 48.78
N SER A 14 -12.09 -15.13 47.87
CA SER A 14 -11.47 -14.20 46.91
C SER A 14 -11.79 -14.47 45.44
N SER A 15 -12.31 -15.64 45.09
CA SER A 15 -12.56 -16.06 43.70
C SER A 15 -13.95 -16.66 43.52
N VAL A 16 -14.42 -16.62 42.28
CA VAL A 16 -15.65 -17.29 41.83
C VAL A 16 -15.32 -18.13 40.60
N ALA A 17 -15.77 -19.38 40.59
CA ALA A 17 -15.58 -20.32 39.50
C ALA A 17 -16.95 -20.72 38.92
N LEU A 18 -17.09 -20.66 37.59
CA LEU A 18 -18.28 -21.03 36.85
C LEU A 18 -17.94 -22.19 35.92
N HIS A 19 -18.67 -23.30 36.06
CA HIS A 19 -18.50 -24.52 35.28
C HIS A 19 -19.72 -24.73 34.36
N VAL A 20 -19.47 -24.79 33.05
CA VAL A 20 -20.50 -24.98 32.03
C VAL A 20 -20.12 -26.14 31.10
N PRO A 21 -20.86 -27.26 31.09
CA PRO A 21 -20.59 -28.38 30.20
C PRO A 21 -20.90 -28.03 28.74
N LEU A 22 -19.89 -28.17 27.87
CA LEU A 22 -19.99 -28.07 26.43
C LEU A 22 -20.47 -29.43 25.91
N LYS A 23 -21.75 -29.52 25.52
CA LYS A 23 -22.41 -30.74 25.04
C LYS A 23 -21.88 -31.19 23.66
N GLY A 24 -20.58 -31.44 23.54
CA GLY A 24 -19.89 -31.84 22.30
C GLY A 24 -19.51 -30.69 21.36
N VAL A 25 -19.60 -29.43 21.80
CA VAL A 25 -19.25 -28.26 20.97
C VAL A 25 -17.73 -28.04 20.96
N SER A 26 -17.18 -27.73 19.78
CA SER A 26 -15.77 -27.43 19.59
C SER A 26 -15.40 -26.11 20.31
N PRO A 27 -14.17 -25.97 20.86
CA PRO A 27 -13.73 -24.74 21.53
C PRO A 27 -13.78 -23.50 20.63
N LYS A 28 -13.67 -23.69 19.30
CA LYS A 28 -13.69 -22.59 18.32
C LYS A 28 -15.07 -21.95 18.15
N ASP A 29 -16.13 -22.67 18.52
CA ASP A 29 -17.52 -22.24 18.34
C ASP A 29 -18.13 -21.67 19.65
N VAL A 30 -17.27 -21.36 20.62
CA VAL A 30 -17.64 -20.85 21.94
C VAL A 30 -17.19 -19.40 22.08
N ASP A 31 -18.13 -18.47 22.21
CA ASP A 31 -17.83 -17.07 22.51
C ASP A 31 -18.04 -16.81 24.01
N ILE A 32 -17.03 -16.23 24.67
CA ILE A 32 -17.07 -15.94 26.10
C ILE A 32 -16.81 -14.45 26.29
N TYR A 33 -17.76 -13.77 26.92
CA TYR A 33 -17.69 -12.36 27.26
C TYR A 33 -17.79 -12.22 28.78
N VAL A 34 -16.70 -11.74 29.39
CA VAL A 34 -16.61 -11.49 30.83
C VAL A 34 -16.48 -9.98 31.05
N ALA A 35 -17.39 -9.41 31.82
CA ALA A 35 -17.35 -8.03 32.32
C ALA A 35 -17.45 -8.04 33.85
N ASP A 36 -17.37 -6.85 34.47
CA ASP A 36 -17.33 -6.73 35.92
C ASP A 36 -18.58 -7.26 36.64
N LEU A 37 -19.77 -7.18 36.02
CA LEU A 37 -21.03 -7.67 36.59
C LEU A 37 -21.77 -8.64 35.67
N VAL A 38 -21.24 -8.94 34.49
CA VAL A 38 -21.97 -9.70 33.47
C VAL A 38 -21.04 -10.75 32.88
N VAL A 39 -21.50 -11.99 32.89
CA VAL A 39 -20.85 -13.09 32.18
C VAL A 39 -21.81 -13.62 31.13
N LYS A 40 -21.38 -13.60 29.87
CA LYS A 40 -22.13 -14.12 28.74
C LYS A 40 -21.30 -15.20 28.04
N ILE A 41 -21.87 -16.39 27.92
CA ILE A 41 -21.26 -17.54 27.25
C ILE A 41 -22.22 -18.00 26.16
N ASN A 42 -21.73 -18.07 24.92
CA ASN A 42 -22.51 -18.42 23.74
C ASN A 42 -21.90 -19.64 23.06
N PHE A 43 -22.68 -20.71 22.89
CA PHE A 43 -22.30 -21.88 22.11
C PHE A 43 -23.57 -22.52 21.53
N LYS A 44 -23.72 -22.53 20.21
CA LYS A 44 -25.02 -22.89 19.58
C LYS A 44 -25.49 -24.31 19.97
N PRO A 45 -26.78 -24.52 20.34
CA PRO A 45 -27.91 -23.56 20.44
C PRO A 45 -28.08 -22.87 21.82
N TYR A 46 -27.09 -22.98 22.71
CA TYR A 46 -27.15 -22.50 24.09
C TYR A 46 -26.59 -21.09 24.26
N VAL A 47 -27.26 -20.29 25.08
CA VAL A 47 -26.75 -18.98 25.52
C VAL A 47 -26.94 -18.89 27.03
N LEU A 48 -25.84 -18.68 27.75
CA LEU A 48 -25.85 -18.39 29.17
C LEU A 48 -25.55 -16.91 29.38
N LEU A 49 -26.42 -16.23 30.11
CA LEU A 49 -26.25 -14.84 30.52
C LEU A 49 -26.48 -14.77 32.03
N VAL A 50 -25.42 -14.47 32.78
CA VAL A 50 -25.45 -14.37 34.24
C VAL A 50 -25.11 -12.93 34.62
N ASP A 51 -26.07 -12.27 35.27
CA ASP A 51 -25.84 -10.98 35.93
C ASP A 51 -25.32 -11.27 37.35
N LEU A 52 -24.03 -11.03 37.59
CA LEU A 52 -23.35 -11.34 38.85
C LEU A 52 -23.86 -10.47 40.00
N HIS A 53 -23.90 -11.04 41.21
CA HIS A 53 -24.28 -10.34 42.42
C HIS A 53 -23.39 -9.13 42.74
N ALA A 54 -22.07 -9.32 42.68
CA ALA A 54 -21.05 -8.31 42.97
C ALA A 54 -19.98 -8.25 41.88
N ARG A 55 -19.14 -7.19 41.92
CA ARG A 55 -18.13 -6.92 40.88
C ARG A 55 -16.99 -7.94 40.92
N ILE A 56 -16.58 -8.40 39.75
CA ILE A 56 -15.35 -9.17 39.52
C ILE A 56 -14.30 -8.32 38.82
N GLN A 57 -13.04 -8.69 38.97
CA GLN A 57 -11.93 -8.12 38.19
C GLN A 57 -11.83 -8.88 36.86
N PRO A 58 -12.18 -8.25 35.71
CA PRO A 58 -12.15 -8.92 34.42
C PRO A 58 -10.73 -9.21 33.94
N GLU A 59 -9.73 -8.41 34.34
CA GLU A 59 -8.32 -8.59 33.97
C GLU A 59 -7.70 -9.89 34.51
N ASN A 60 -8.16 -10.36 35.66
CA ASN A 60 -7.67 -11.57 36.32
C ASN A 60 -8.56 -12.78 36.02
N ALA A 61 -9.51 -12.66 35.08
CA ALA A 61 -10.38 -13.76 34.70
C ALA A 61 -9.66 -14.74 33.78
N THR A 62 -9.56 -15.99 34.22
CA THR A 62 -8.98 -17.09 33.44
C THR A 62 -10.08 -18.01 32.94
N VAL A 63 -10.06 -18.33 31.65
CA VAL A 63 -10.99 -19.25 31.01
C VAL A 63 -10.21 -20.49 30.56
N THR A 64 -10.61 -21.66 31.05
CA THR A 64 -10.05 -22.95 30.63
C THR A 64 -11.14 -23.80 30.00
N ILE A 65 -10.92 -24.27 28.78
CA ILE A 65 -11.81 -25.20 28.08
C ILE A 65 -11.12 -26.56 28.06
N ALA A 66 -11.57 -27.48 28.93
CA ALA A 66 -10.98 -28.81 29.07
C ALA A 66 -12.07 -29.86 29.29
N ASN A 67 -11.85 -31.08 28.78
CA ASN A 67 -12.75 -32.23 28.96
C ASN A 67 -14.22 -31.97 28.57
N GLY A 68 -14.46 -31.12 27.56
CA GLY A 68 -15.81 -30.75 27.14
C GLY A 68 -16.57 -29.89 28.16
N ALA A 69 -15.87 -29.11 28.99
CA ALA A 69 -16.47 -28.11 29.86
C ALA A 69 -15.67 -26.79 29.85
N ILE A 70 -16.38 -25.67 30.03
CA ILE A 70 -15.79 -24.36 30.31
C ILE A 70 -15.66 -24.23 31.82
N ALA A 71 -14.45 -23.92 32.28
CA ALA A 71 -14.17 -23.44 33.63
C ALA A 71 -13.72 -21.98 33.55
N LEU A 72 -14.58 -21.06 33.98
CA LEU A 72 -14.27 -19.64 34.13
C LEU A 72 -13.95 -19.37 35.59
N VAL A 73 -12.74 -18.91 35.89
CA VAL A 73 -12.33 -18.50 37.23
C VAL A 73 -12.03 -17.01 37.21
N ALA A 74 -12.72 -16.22 38.04
CA ALA A 74 -12.51 -14.78 38.14
C ALA A 74 -12.30 -14.37 39.61
N GLN A 75 -11.46 -13.35 39.82
CA GLN A 75 -11.25 -12.78 41.15
C GLN A 75 -12.35 -11.78 41.51
N LYS A 76 -12.82 -11.83 42.76
CA LYS A 76 -13.79 -10.90 43.30
C LYS A 76 -13.11 -9.56 43.57
N HIS A 77 -13.76 -8.45 43.23
CA HIS A 77 -13.26 -7.13 43.57
C HIS A 77 -13.31 -6.87 45.09
N GLU A 78 -14.35 -7.37 45.75
CA GLU A 78 -14.50 -7.32 47.20
C GLU A 78 -14.50 -8.76 47.75
N PRO A 79 -13.58 -9.11 48.66
CA PRO A 79 -13.53 -10.44 49.24
C PRO A 79 -14.75 -10.66 50.12
N GLY A 80 -15.48 -11.74 49.86
CA GLY A 80 -16.74 -12.04 50.55
C GLY A 80 -17.46 -13.25 49.97
N VAL A 81 -18.18 -13.97 50.81
CA VAL A 81 -18.98 -15.13 50.40
C VAL A 81 -20.32 -14.66 49.86
N TRP A 82 -20.65 -15.05 48.64
CA TRP A 82 -21.91 -14.70 47.98
C TRP A 82 -22.98 -15.73 48.34
N GLN A 83 -24.16 -15.28 48.78
CA GLN A 83 -25.28 -16.21 49.05
C GLN A 83 -25.90 -16.74 47.75
N GLN A 84 -25.78 -15.98 46.67
CA GLN A 84 -26.27 -16.31 45.33
C GLN A 84 -25.31 -15.76 44.27
N LEU A 85 -25.15 -16.50 43.16
CA LEU A 85 -24.31 -16.07 42.03
C LEU A 85 -24.97 -14.93 41.25
N ALA A 86 -26.27 -15.08 40.98
CA ALA A 86 -27.05 -14.14 40.18
C ALA A 86 -27.74 -13.10 41.06
N TYR A 87 -27.82 -11.85 40.58
CA TYR A 87 -28.57 -10.79 41.25
C TYR A 87 -30.10 -11.00 41.07
N ASP A 88 -30.85 -10.92 42.16
CA ASP A 88 -32.29 -11.23 42.26
C ASP A 88 -33.23 -10.00 42.13
N GLY A 89 -32.71 -8.85 41.71
CA GLY A 89 -33.50 -7.62 41.57
C GLY A 89 -34.49 -7.60 40.40
N THR A 90 -35.19 -6.45 40.26
CA THR A 90 -36.20 -6.28 39.22
C THR A 90 -35.59 -6.36 37.82
N LYS A 91 -36.42 -6.63 36.80
CA LYS A 91 -35.96 -6.77 35.41
C LYS A 91 -35.31 -5.47 34.89
N ALA A 92 -35.79 -4.31 35.33
CA ALA A 92 -35.24 -3.01 34.97
C ALA A 92 -33.84 -2.81 35.56
N ASP A 93 -33.66 -3.08 36.86
CA ASP A 93 -32.37 -2.94 37.54
C ASP A 93 -31.29 -3.83 36.93
N ARG A 94 -31.64 -5.07 36.55
CA ARG A 94 -30.72 -5.98 35.86
C ARG A 94 -30.29 -5.44 34.49
N LEU A 95 -31.20 -4.83 33.75
CA LEU A 95 -30.90 -4.25 32.43
C LEU A 95 -29.96 -3.04 32.56
N GLU A 96 -30.22 -2.16 33.52
CA GLU A 96 -29.38 -0.98 33.78
C GLU A 96 -27.98 -1.37 34.25
N ARG A 97 -27.87 -2.28 35.23
CA ARG A 97 -26.58 -2.80 35.70
C ARG A 97 -25.79 -3.45 34.58
N ARG A 98 -26.46 -4.21 33.70
CA ARG A 98 -25.83 -4.82 32.53
C ARG A 98 -25.32 -3.77 31.55
N LYS A 99 -26.12 -2.75 31.25
CA LYS A 99 -25.73 -1.65 30.36
C LYS A 99 -24.51 -0.90 30.91
N MET A 100 -24.52 -0.57 32.21
CA MET A 100 -23.39 0.08 32.88
C MET A 100 -22.14 -0.80 32.97
N SER A 101 -22.30 -2.11 33.11
CA SER A 101 -21.18 -3.07 33.09
C SER A 101 -20.55 -3.18 31.71
N MET A 102 -21.36 -3.35 30.67
CA MET A 102 -20.87 -3.43 29.29
C MET A 102 -20.22 -2.12 28.84
N ALA A 103 -20.81 -0.96 29.18
CA ALA A 103 -20.25 0.35 28.86
C ALA A 103 -18.88 0.58 29.53
N ARG A 104 -18.69 0.15 30.78
CA ARG A 104 -17.39 0.26 31.47
C ARG A 104 -16.32 -0.62 30.84
N LYS A 105 -16.68 -1.84 30.43
CA LYS A 105 -15.77 -2.72 29.70
C LYS A 105 -15.40 -2.15 28.33
N GLU A 106 -16.39 -1.63 27.60
CA GLU A 106 -16.16 -1.00 26.30
C GLU A 106 -15.23 0.22 26.42
N ALA A 107 -15.46 1.09 27.40
CA ALA A 107 -14.57 2.23 27.67
C ALA A 107 -13.14 1.80 28.05
N PHE A 108 -12.98 0.69 28.78
CA PHE A 108 -11.66 0.14 29.12
C PHE A 108 -10.96 -0.44 27.87
N GLU A 109 -11.68 -1.18 27.03
CA GLU A 109 -11.15 -1.73 25.77
C GLU A 109 -10.79 -0.61 24.77
N GLN A 110 -11.57 0.48 24.72
CA GLN A 110 -11.28 1.67 23.91
C GLN A 110 -9.99 2.34 24.34
N LYS A 111 -9.81 2.61 25.64
CA LYS A 111 -8.56 3.17 26.19
C LYS A 111 -7.35 2.29 25.86
N LEU A 112 -7.47 0.98 26.05
CA LEU A 112 -6.39 0.04 25.73
C LEU A 112 -6.07 0.00 24.22
N SER A 113 -7.05 0.23 23.36
CA SER A 113 -6.86 0.41 21.92
C SER A 113 -6.15 1.74 21.61
N GLU A 114 -6.54 2.84 22.24
CA GLU A 114 -5.90 4.15 22.10
C GLU A 114 -4.45 4.10 22.55
N ASP A 115 -4.16 3.56 23.75
CA ASP A 115 -2.80 3.39 24.26
C ASP A 115 -1.91 2.58 23.29
N ARG A 116 -2.48 1.56 22.62
CA ARG A 116 -1.76 0.78 21.59
C ARG A 116 -1.47 1.59 20.34
N LYS A 117 -2.40 2.44 19.90
CA LYS A 117 -2.20 3.34 18.76
C LYS A 117 -1.13 4.38 19.09
N ASP A 118 -1.19 4.95 20.29
CA ASP A 118 -0.23 5.94 20.78
C ASP A 118 1.17 5.33 20.90
N LEU A 119 1.29 4.11 21.44
CA LEU A 119 2.56 3.42 21.52
C LEU A 119 3.14 3.13 20.12
N LYS A 120 2.29 2.73 19.17
CA LYS A 120 2.69 2.51 17.78
C LYS A 120 3.18 3.81 17.15
N TYR A 121 2.41 4.89 17.27
CA TYR A 121 2.78 6.22 16.77
C TYR A 121 4.08 6.72 17.39
N GLN A 122 4.26 6.59 18.71
CA GLN A 122 5.50 6.94 19.39
C GLN A 122 6.69 6.12 18.90
N SER A 123 6.48 4.82 18.65
CA SER A 123 7.54 3.95 18.11
C SER A 123 7.94 4.35 16.69
N GLU A 124 6.97 4.64 15.81
CA GLU A 124 7.21 5.08 14.42
C GLU A 124 7.90 6.45 14.39
N LYS A 125 7.40 7.41 15.19
CA LYS A 125 8.01 8.73 15.32
C LYS A 125 9.45 8.67 15.80
N LYS A 126 9.76 7.78 16.76
CA LYS A 126 11.12 7.57 17.24
C LYS A 126 12.02 7.01 16.12
N THR A 127 11.55 6.01 15.38
CA THR A 127 12.32 5.43 14.27
C THR A 127 12.60 6.43 13.16
N LEU A 128 11.62 7.28 12.80
CA LEU A 128 11.81 8.34 11.80
C LEU A 128 12.82 9.38 12.28
N ARG A 129 12.73 9.80 13.55
CA ARG A 129 13.68 10.76 14.14
C ARG A 129 15.11 10.22 14.14
N ASP A 130 15.27 8.94 14.49
CA ASP A 130 16.57 8.29 14.49
C ASP A 130 17.13 8.21 13.05
N GLN A 131 16.30 7.89 12.05
CA GLN A 131 16.69 7.89 10.63
C GLN A 131 17.13 9.28 10.15
N MET A 132 16.32 10.31 10.40
CA MET A 132 16.67 11.69 10.04
C MET A 132 17.99 12.12 10.69
N SER A 133 18.25 11.72 11.94
CA SER A 133 19.50 12.04 12.62
C SER A 133 20.72 11.39 11.97
N LEU A 134 20.58 10.18 11.41
CA LEU A 134 21.65 9.52 10.67
C LEU A 134 21.88 10.20 9.32
N ASP A 135 20.80 10.55 8.62
CA ASP A 135 20.86 11.23 7.32
C ASP A 135 21.46 12.64 7.46
N ASP A 136 21.14 13.37 8.54
CA ASP A 136 21.72 14.68 8.84
C ASP A 136 23.23 14.59 9.12
N ILE A 137 23.66 13.58 9.88
CA ILE A 137 25.09 13.32 10.13
C ILE A 137 25.80 12.98 8.81
N GLU A 138 25.20 12.16 7.95
CA GLU A 138 25.78 11.80 6.66
C GLU A 138 25.85 13.01 5.71
N ARG A 139 24.81 13.84 5.68
CA ARG A 139 24.80 15.08 4.90
C ARG A 139 25.90 16.04 5.35
N GLN A 140 26.04 16.28 6.66
CA GLN A 140 27.12 17.12 7.20
C GLN A 140 28.50 16.59 6.78
N ARG A 141 28.71 15.26 6.90
CA ARG A 141 29.96 14.64 6.46
C ARG A 141 30.25 14.85 4.96
N LEU A 142 29.23 14.78 4.11
CA LEU A 142 29.37 15.03 2.67
C LEU A 142 29.61 16.51 2.36
N GLU A 143 29.00 17.42 3.11
CA GLU A 143 29.21 18.86 2.99
C GLU A 143 30.65 19.23 3.39
N ASP A 144 31.13 18.69 4.51
CA ASP A 144 32.52 18.88 4.95
C ASP A 144 33.51 18.35 3.90
N LEU A 145 33.27 17.14 3.36
CA LEU A 145 34.12 16.57 2.31
C LEU A 145 34.14 17.44 1.05
N LYS A 146 32.97 17.93 0.61
CA LYS A 146 32.86 18.82 -0.55
C LYS A 146 33.55 20.16 -0.31
N ALA A 147 33.46 20.69 0.91
CA ALA A 147 34.12 21.94 1.28
C ALA A 147 35.65 21.78 1.26
N ASP A 148 36.16 20.66 1.80
CA ASP A 148 37.58 20.32 1.79
C ASP A 148 38.12 20.14 0.36
N GLU A 149 37.42 19.37 -0.48
CA GLU A 149 37.78 19.20 -1.90
C GLU A 149 37.78 20.53 -2.63
N LYS A 150 36.71 21.32 -2.48
CA LYS A 150 36.61 22.66 -3.08
C LYS A 150 37.76 23.55 -2.66
N GLN A 151 38.10 23.58 -1.36
CA GLN A 151 39.20 24.40 -0.87
C GLN A 151 40.55 23.94 -1.43
N SER A 152 40.77 22.63 -1.52
CA SER A 152 42.01 22.08 -2.09
C SER A 152 42.18 22.42 -3.57
N GLU A 153 41.10 22.41 -4.35
CA GLU A 153 41.09 22.77 -5.76
C GLU A 153 41.24 24.28 -5.97
N GLU A 154 40.59 25.10 -5.13
CA GLU A 154 40.78 26.55 -5.11
C GLU A 154 42.25 26.89 -4.83
N ASP A 155 42.85 26.27 -3.82
CA ASP A 155 44.26 26.45 -3.46
C ASP A 155 45.20 26.00 -4.60
N ALA A 156 44.94 24.86 -5.23
CA ALA A 156 45.69 24.38 -6.39
C ALA A 156 45.58 25.35 -7.58
N MET A 157 44.39 25.87 -7.85
CA MET A 157 44.17 26.87 -8.89
C MET A 157 44.94 28.16 -8.59
N TYR A 158 44.91 28.65 -7.35
CA TYR A 158 45.68 29.84 -6.95
C TYR A 158 47.20 29.61 -7.05
N GLN A 159 47.69 28.41 -6.73
CA GLN A 159 49.09 28.05 -6.89
C GLN A 159 49.51 28.04 -8.37
N THR A 160 48.74 27.38 -9.24
CA THR A 160 49.02 27.33 -10.69
C THR A 160 49.01 28.72 -11.32
N PHE A 161 48.09 29.59 -10.91
CA PHE A 161 48.03 30.98 -11.37
C PHE A 161 49.26 31.78 -10.92
N ARG A 162 49.73 31.58 -9.68
CA ARG A 162 50.94 32.22 -9.15
C ARG A 162 52.19 31.78 -9.92
N GLU A 163 52.32 30.51 -10.27
CA GLU A 163 53.43 29.99 -11.08
C GLU A 163 53.43 30.60 -12.50
N LEU A 164 52.27 30.67 -13.14
CA LEU A 164 52.11 31.28 -14.47
C LEU A 164 52.49 32.77 -14.51
N GLN A 165 52.23 33.52 -13.43
CA GLN A 165 52.68 34.92 -13.33
C GLN A 165 54.20 35.03 -13.19
N GLN A 166 54.84 34.11 -12.46
CA GLN A 166 56.29 34.10 -12.28
C GLN A 166 57.04 33.65 -13.56
N GLN A 167 56.41 32.82 -14.39
CA GLN A 167 56.97 32.34 -15.65
C GLN A 167 56.86 33.31 -16.83
N ARG A 168 56.23 34.50 -16.69
CA ARG A 168 56.21 35.50 -17.78
C ARG A 168 57.59 36.14 -17.97
N PRO A 169 58.32 35.88 -19.07
CA PRO A 169 59.55 36.58 -19.37
C PRO A 169 59.22 37.96 -19.94
N SER A 170 59.97 38.97 -19.52
CA SER A 170 59.92 40.34 -20.03
C SER A 170 60.33 40.43 -21.50
N GLN A 171 59.48 40.08 -22.47
CA GLN A 171 59.64 40.52 -23.87
C GLN A 171 58.46 40.14 -24.78
N ILE A 172 57.59 41.11 -25.08
CA ILE A 172 56.98 41.24 -26.42
C ILE A 172 57.03 42.72 -26.80
N GLN A 173 58.13 43.12 -27.43
CA GLN A 173 58.15 44.27 -28.33
C GLN A 173 57.40 43.86 -29.61
N ARG A 174 56.22 44.42 -29.87
CA ARG A 174 55.57 44.31 -31.18
C ARG A 174 55.48 45.69 -31.84
N LYS A 175 56.29 45.84 -32.89
CA LYS A 175 56.40 46.99 -33.81
C LYS A 175 55.06 47.20 -34.55
N LYS A 176 54.61 48.45 -34.67
CA LYS A 176 53.48 48.85 -35.55
C LYS A 176 53.94 48.93 -37.02
N PRO A 177 53.21 48.34 -37.99
CA PRO A 177 53.28 48.75 -39.40
C PRO A 177 52.06 49.61 -39.82
N PRO A 178 52.15 50.34 -40.95
CA PRO A 178 51.40 51.58 -41.17
C PRO A 178 50.09 51.43 -41.94
N VAL A 179 49.22 52.42 -41.73
CA VAL A 179 47.92 52.67 -42.38
C VAL A 179 48.07 52.97 -43.87
N LYS A 180 47.31 52.25 -44.71
CA LYS A 180 46.87 52.70 -46.05
C LYS A 180 45.47 52.13 -46.36
N SER A 181 44.51 53.01 -46.59
CA SER A 181 43.20 52.72 -47.22
C SER A 181 43.37 52.62 -48.76
N PRO A 182 42.54 51.84 -49.48
CA PRO A 182 41.38 52.47 -50.14
C PRO A 182 40.13 51.59 -50.45
N LYS A 183 39.01 52.31 -50.63
CA LYS A 183 37.85 52.09 -51.53
C LYS A 183 36.91 50.86 -51.36
N ALA A 184 35.76 51.18 -50.75
CA ALA A 184 34.39 51.02 -51.25
C ALA A 184 34.06 49.88 -52.24
N THR A 185 33.41 48.84 -51.72
CA THR A 185 32.24 48.17 -52.33
C THR A 185 31.51 47.44 -51.20
N PRO A 186 30.17 47.55 -51.09
CA PRO A 186 29.44 46.98 -49.96
C PRO A 186 29.17 45.48 -50.19
N PRO A 187 29.54 44.57 -49.27
CA PRO A 187 28.99 43.23 -49.30
C PRO A 187 27.67 43.18 -48.54
N ALA A 188 26.72 42.50 -49.16
CA ALA A 188 25.36 42.27 -48.75
C ALA A 188 25.20 41.81 -47.29
N ALA A 189 24.08 42.26 -46.71
CA ALA A 189 23.57 41.89 -45.40
C ALA A 189 23.64 40.38 -45.14
N ARG A 190 24.33 40.00 -44.06
CA ARG A 190 24.09 38.72 -43.39
C ARG A 190 22.90 38.91 -42.47
N PRO A 191 21.81 38.15 -42.64
CA PRO A 191 20.73 38.14 -41.67
C PRO A 191 21.13 37.28 -40.47
N ASN A 192 20.70 37.70 -39.27
CA ASN A 192 20.69 36.94 -38.00
C ASN A 192 21.85 37.18 -37.01
N GLU A 193 22.11 38.44 -36.66
CA GLU A 193 22.51 38.78 -35.30
C GLU A 193 21.28 39.35 -34.58
N PRO A 194 20.87 38.83 -33.40
CA PRO A 194 19.81 39.48 -32.62
C PRO A 194 20.32 40.83 -32.13
N PRO A 195 19.52 41.91 -32.21
CA PRO A 195 19.96 43.23 -31.78
C PRO A 195 20.25 43.22 -30.27
N ILE A 196 21.38 43.83 -29.91
CA ILE A 196 21.71 44.18 -28.53
C ILE A 196 20.62 45.14 -28.05
N LEU A 197 19.82 44.71 -27.08
CA LEU A 197 18.86 45.56 -26.39
C LEU A 197 19.62 46.47 -25.42
N GLU A 198 20.02 47.64 -25.89
CA GLU A 198 20.42 48.73 -25.01
C GLU A 198 19.17 49.40 -24.43
N MET A 199 19.10 49.48 -23.09
CA MET A 199 18.03 50.17 -22.39
C MET A 199 18.14 51.68 -22.63
N THR A 200 17.10 52.30 -23.18
CA THR A 200 16.94 53.76 -23.08
C THR A 200 16.43 54.13 -21.67
N PRO A 201 16.75 55.33 -21.15
CA PRO A 201 16.57 55.65 -19.72
C PRO A 201 15.12 55.73 -19.21
N ASP A 202 14.11 55.60 -20.07
CA ASP A 202 12.71 55.87 -19.70
C ASP A 202 11.78 54.64 -19.74
N GLY A 203 12.32 53.41 -19.76
CA GLY A 203 11.64 52.25 -19.17
C GLY A 203 10.28 51.80 -19.74
N GLU A 204 9.96 52.03 -21.02
CA GLU A 204 8.75 51.50 -21.67
C GLU A 204 9.07 50.75 -22.97
N PHE A 205 8.39 49.61 -23.19
CA PHE A 205 8.65 48.64 -24.26
C PHE A 205 7.45 48.59 -25.22
N GLU A 206 7.62 49.04 -26.47
CA GLU A 206 6.60 48.90 -27.52
C GLU A 206 6.75 47.54 -28.22
N ILE A 207 5.70 46.72 -28.21
CA ILE A 207 5.60 45.46 -28.97
C ILE A 207 4.63 45.67 -30.14
N PRO A 208 5.08 45.68 -31.40
CA PRO A 208 4.18 45.69 -32.56
C PRO A 208 3.49 44.33 -32.78
N GLU A 209 2.17 44.37 -33.02
CA GLU A 209 1.29 43.22 -33.27
C GLU A 209 1.54 42.46 -34.59
N PRO A 210 1.02 41.22 -34.74
CA PRO A 210 1.57 40.22 -35.65
C PRO A 210 0.98 40.25 -37.07
N GLY A 211 1.86 40.17 -38.08
CA GLY A 211 1.50 39.89 -39.47
C GLY A 211 1.32 38.39 -39.76
N PRO A 212 0.63 38.02 -40.86
CA PRO A 212 -0.02 36.72 -41.01
C PRO A 212 0.87 35.59 -41.56
N LYS A 213 0.37 34.38 -41.28
CA LYS A 213 0.91 33.03 -41.49
C LYS A 213 1.41 32.73 -42.91
N ILE A 214 2.56 32.04 -42.99
CA ILE A 214 2.94 31.20 -44.15
C ILE A 214 3.32 29.82 -43.61
N ALA A 215 2.76 28.79 -44.26
CA ALA A 215 2.95 27.38 -43.98
C ALA A 215 4.17 26.81 -44.73
N SER A 216 4.92 25.87 -44.13
CA SER A 216 5.13 24.49 -44.64
C SER A 216 6.34 23.77 -44.02
N SER A 217 6.13 22.47 -43.82
CA SER A 217 7.04 21.31 -43.84
C SER A 217 8.23 21.20 -42.88
N ASP A 218 8.09 20.23 -41.97
CA ASP A 218 8.95 19.05 -41.75
C ASP A 218 10.48 19.22 -41.72
N ASP A 219 11.07 19.08 -40.52
CA ASP A 219 12.11 18.08 -40.21
C ASP A 219 12.47 18.09 -38.71
N ALA A 220 12.52 16.90 -38.09
CA ALA A 220 13.00 16.63 -36.71
C ALA A 220 14.55 16.81 -36.62
N PRO A 221 15.27 16.82 -35.45
CA PRO A 221 15.00 16.06 -34.21
C PRO A 221 15.44 16.68 -32.83
N ASP A 222 15.02 15.98 -31.76
CA ASP A 222 15.62 15.76 -30.43
C ASP A 222 16.41 16.85 -29.68
N ARG A 223 15.94 17.17 -28.45
CA ARG A 223 16.66 16.94 -27.15
C ARG A 223 15.87 17.58 -25.98
N LYS A 224 15.29 16.75 -25.10
CA LYS A 224 15.76 16.43 -23.74
C LYS A 224 15.97 17.65 -22.83
N TRP A 225 15.06 17.83 -21.86
CA TRP A 225 15.46 18.21 -20.50
C TRP A 225 14.88 17.25 -19.49
N ALA A 226 15.81 16.62 -18.77
CA ALA A 226 15.61 15.83 -17.60
C ALA A 226 15.52 16.75 -16.37
N THR A 227 14.48 16.52 -15.57
CA THR A 227 14.49 16.30 -14.11
C THR A 227 15.37 17.18 -13.22
N SER A 228 14.67 17.93 -12.37
CA SER A 228 14.93 18.08 -10.93
C SER A 228 13.55 18.35 -10.33
N ASP A 229 12.87 17.37 -9.77
CA ASP A 229 13.02 16.90 -8.38
C ASP A 229 13.17 18.06 -7.40
N THR A 230 12.01 18.56 -6.96
CA THR A 230 11.85 19.18 -5.66
C THR A 230 10.55 18.66 -5.07
N GLU A 231 10.67 17.63 -4.24
CA GLU A 231 9.67 17.28 -3.25
C GLU A 231 9.55 18.44 -2.25
N SER A 232 8.32 18.81 -1.94
CA SER A 232 7.98 19.51 -0.72
C SER A 232 6.67 18.95 -0.22
N ASP A 233 6.78 17.87 0.56
CA ASP A 233 5.81 17.54 1.58
C ASP A 233 5.72 18.71 2.56
N ALA A 234 4.52 19.24 2.74
CA ALA A 234 4.16 20.05 3.89
C ALA A 234 3.06 19.32 4.63
N ASP A 235 3.51 18.67 5.69
CA ASP A 235 2.75 17.97 6.71
C ASP A 235 1.78 18.92 7.42
N ASP A 236 0.65 18.32 7.75
CA ASP A 236 -0.54 18.89 8.35
C ASP A 236 -0.28 19.18 9.83
N SER A 237 -0.52 20.44 10.25
CA SER A 237 -0.46 20.83 11.66
C SER A 237 -1.86 20.80 12.26
N ASP A 238 -2.08 19.83 13.14
CA ASP A 238 -2.73 19.95 14.44
C ASP A 238 -3.49 21.27 14.72
N ASN A 239 -4.80 21.17 15.01
CA ASN A 239 -5.35 21.22 16.36
C ASN A 239 -6.73 21.89 16.48
N GLN A 240 -7.55 21.21 17.32
CA GLN A 240 -8.46 21.75 18.33
C GLN A 240 -9.75 22.41 17.82
N ASP A 241 -10.87 21.72 18.01
CA ASP A 241 -11.70 21.78 19.22
C ASP A 241 -12.34 23.17 19.36
N ASP A 242 -13.66 23.23 19.20
CA ASP A 242 -14.51 23.75 20.27
C ASP A 242 -16.00 23.62 19.91
N GLU A 243 -16.67 22.86 20.75
CA GLU A 243 -18.12 22.74 20.85
C GLU A 243 -18.67 23.99 21.55
N ALA A 244 -19.37 24.87 20.83
CA ALA A 244 -20.55 25.60 21.31
C ALA A 244 -20.93 26.72 20.31
N ASN A 245 -22.15 26.66 19.78
CA ASN A 245 -22.95 27.88 19.82
C ASN A 245 -24.42 27.57 20.06
N GLN A 246 -24.93 28.22 21.09
CA GLN A 246 -26.30 28.18 21.55
C GLN A 246 -27.25 28.85 20.53
N PRO A 247 -28.57 28.58 20.63
CA PRO A 247 -29.58 29.10 19.71
C PRO A 247 -29.74 30.61 19.85
N TRP A 248 -29.89 31.29 18.73
CA TRP A 248 -30.32 32.69 18.71
C TRP A 248 -31.72 32.80 19.34
N ILE A 249 -31.79 33.57 20.42
CA ILE A 249 -33.03 33.95 21.09
C ILE A 249 -33.76 34.98 20.23
N ASP A 250 -35.03 34.66 20.05
CA ASP A 250 -36.10 35.43 19.46
C ASP A 250 -36.42 36.66 20.31
N ASP A 251 -36.43 37.83 19.68
CA ASP A 251 -36.96 39.08 20.24
C ASP A 251 -37.68 39.85 19.12
N ASN A 252 -38.90 39.43 18.77
CA ASN A 252 -40.08 40.32 18.74
C ASN A 252 -41.30 39.62 18.13
N ASP A 253 -42.05 38.89 18.96
CA ASP A 253 -43.47 38.67 18.74
C ASP A 253 -44.28 39.67 19.58
N ARG A 254 -44.85 40.67 18.91
CA ARG A 254 -46.02 41.42 19.38
C ARG A 254 -47.02 41.60 18.23
N ASP A 255 -47.98 40.69 18.22
CA ASP A 255 -49.39 40.84 17.86
C ASP A 255 -49.75 41.63 16.59
N ILE A 256 -49.85 40.97 15.42
CA ILE A 256 -50.70 41.42 14.31
C ILE A 256 -51.36 40.23 13.57
N ASP A 257 -52.61 39.99 13.95
CA ASP A 257 -53.81 39.75 13.12
C ASP A 257 -53.90 38.57 12.12
N GLU A 258 -55.01 37.84 12.23
CA GLU A 258 -55.43 36.71 11.40
C GLU A 258 -55.57 37.10 9.91
N GLY A 259 -54.59 36.72 9.10
CA GLY A 259 -54.61 36.88 7.64
C GLY A 259 -54.40 35.55 6.92
N VAL A 260 -55.43 35.06 6.23
CA VAL A 260 -55.43 33.85 5.39
C VAL A 260 -54.17 33.76 4.52
N THR A 261 -53.30 32.78 4.81
CA THR A 261 -52.10 32.52 3.99
C THR A 261 -52.51 31.86 2.68
N TYR A 262 -52.49 32.61 1.59
CA TYR A 262 -52.65 32.08 0.24
C TYR A 262 -51.41 31.27 -0.14
N LEU A 263 -51.52 29.94 -0.12
CA LEU A 263 -50.50 29.03 -0.65
C LEU A 263 -50.56 29.05 -2.19
N PRO A 264 -49.49 29.46 -2.89
CA PRO A 264 -49.47 29.40 -4.34
C PRO A 264 -49.59 27.93 -4.80
N PRO A 265 -50.36 27.64 -5.86
CA PRO A 265 -50.52 26.29 -6.35
C PRO A 265 -49.16 25.70 -6.80
N PRO A 266 -48.93 24.40 -6.59
CA PRO A 266 -47.70 23.74 -7.00
C PRO A 266 -47.47 23.93 -8.50
N ARG A 267 -46.24 24.28 -8.88
CA ARG A 267 -45.86 24.48 -10.28
C ARG A 267 -46.23 23.24 -11.10
N GLN A 268 -46.96 23.43 -12.21
CA GLN A 268 -47.21 22.35 -13.17
C GLN A 268 -45.87 21.88 -13.74
N THR A 269 -45.64 20.57 -13.71
CA THR A 269 -44.45 19.91 -14.25
C THR A 269 -44.56 19.83 -15.77
N ASP A 270 -44.42 20.97 -16.44
CA ASP A 270 -44.24 20.99 -17.88
C ASP A 270 -42.79 20.62 -18.19
N GLN A 271 -42.64 19.39 -18.69
CA GLN A 271 -41.41 18.68 -19.06
C GLN A 271 -40.73 17.95 -17.90
N VAL A 272 -40.72 16.61 -18.03
CA VAL A 272 -39.80 15.73 -17.32
C VAL A 272 -38.40 16.21 -17.64
N SER A 273 -37.80 16.99 -16.73
CA SER A 273 -36.40 17.38 -16.81
C SER A 273 -35.59 16.10 -16.75
N LYS A 274 -35.11 15.66 -17.91
CA LYS A 274 -34.25 14.50 -18.02
C LYS A 274 -32.96 14.84 -17.31
N ILE A 275 -32.78 14.34 -16.09
CA ILE A 275 -31.55 14.50 -15.33
C ILE A 275 -30.48 13.73 -16.11
N VAL A 276 -29.68 14.45 -16.89
CA VAL A 276 -28.51 13.89 -17.57
C VAL A 276 -27.34 14.13 -16.64
N PHE A 277 -26.90 13.08 -15.96
CA PHE A 277 -25.69 13.13 -15.15
C PHE A 277 -24.48 13.33 -16.06
N THR A 278 -23.49 14.07 -15.57
CA THR A 278 -22.19 14.21 -16.23
C THR A 278 -21.61 12.81 -16.45
N PRO A 279 -21.26 12.43 -17.71
CA PRO A 279 -20.73 11.11 -17.99
C PRO A 279 -19.41 10.91 -17.23
N ARG A 280 -19.39 9.97 -16.29
CA ARG A 280 -18.25 9.68 -15.42
C ARG A 280 -17.63 8.33 -15.79
N VAL A 281 -16.31 8.23 -15.66
CA VAL A 281 -15.57 6.96 -15.90
C VAL A 281 -15.78 5.98 -14.74
N PHE A 282 -15.91 6.51 -13.52
CA PHE A 282 -16.14 5.73 -12.32
C PHE A 282 -17.65 5.67 -11.98
N PRO A 283 -18.18 4.50 -11.57
CA PRO A 283 -19.57 4.34 -11.15
C PRO A 283 -19.87 4.97 -9.77
N THR A 284 -18.85 5.40 -9.03
CA THR A 284 -18.98 6.10 -7.75
C THR A 284 -19.15 7.61 -7.94
N PRO A 285 -19.93 8.29 -7.07
CA PRO A 285 -20.08 9.75 -7.11
C PRO A 285 -18.73 10.43 -6.87
N SER A 286 -18.50 11.58 -7.52
CA SER A 286 -17.27 12.35 -7.35
C SER A 286 -17.12 12.86 -5.92
N ARG A 287 -15.97 12.56 -5.32
CA ARG A 287 -15.49 13.23 -4.10
C ARG A 287 -14.33 14.13 -4.46
N GLU A 288 -14.38 15.39 -4.04
CA GLU A 288 -13.30 16.36 -4.26
C GLU A 288 -11.97 15.87 -3.67
N SER A 289 -12.02 15.18 -2.53
CA SER A 289 -10.85 14.56 -1.89
C SER A 289 -10.17 13.48 -2.72
N THR A 290 -10.88 12.84 -3.66
CA THR A 290 -10.35 11.76 -4.50
C THR A 290 -10.18 12.18 -5.96
N ALA A 291 -10.46 13.43 -6.30
CA ALA A 291 -10.44 13.92 -7.68
C ALA A 291 -9.04 13.85 -8.30
N VAL A 292 -8.00 14.22 -7.53
CA VAL A 292 -6.61 14.19 -7.98
C VAL A 292 -6.12 12.76 -8.23
N ASP A 293 -6.49 11.83 -7.36
CA ASP A 293 -6.15 10.42 -7.51
C ASP A 293 -6.83 9.79 -8.73
N GLU A 294 -8.11 10.13 -8.96
CA GLU A 294 -8.86 9.70 -10.12
C GLU A 294 -8.28 10.26 -11.42
N GLU A 295 -7.86 11.54 -11.46
CA GLU A 295 -7.18 12.14 -12.61
C GLU A 295 -5.83 11.48 -12.89
N ASN A 296 -5.04 11.23 -11.83
CA ASN A 296 -3.78 10.51 -11.93
C ASN A 296 -3.98 9.09 -12.45
N TRP A 297 -5.05 8.41 -12.04
CA TRP A 297 -5.43 7.10 -12.56
C TRP A 297 -5.83 7.16 -14.03
N LEU A 298 -6.64 8.15 -14.43
CA LEU A 298 -7.06 8.35 -15.81
C LEU A 298 -5.88 8.66 -16.73
N MET A 299 -4.92 9.47 -16.27
CA MET A 299 -3.72 9.84 -17.03
C MET A 299 -2.80 8.63 -17.24
N LYS A 300 -2.60 7.81 -16.20
CA LYS A 300 -1.82 6.56 -16.29
C LYS A 300 -2.48 5.53 -17.21
N ASN A 301 -3.81 5.43 -17.18
CA ASN A 301 -4.58 4.42 -17.92
C ASN A 301 -5.19 4.91 -19.24
N ARG A 302 -4.90 6.16 -19.65
CA ARG A 302 -5.49 6.83 -20.83
C ARG A 302 -5.40 6.01 -22.12
N LYS A 303 -4.31 5.25 -22.29
CA LYS A 303 -4.06 4.41 -23.46
C LYS A 303 -4.91 3.13 -23.48
N HIS A 304 -5.40 2.66 -22.32
CA HIS A 304 -6.11 1.39 -22.16
C HIS A 304 -7.61 1.57 -21.84
N LEU A 305 -8.07 2.81 -21.65
CA LEU A 305 -9.44 3.13 -21.24
C LEU A 305 -10.53 2.63 -22.22
N LYS A 306 -10.28 2.74 -23.53
CA LYS A 306 -11.22 2.26 -24.57
C LYS A 306 -11.23 0.73 -24.73
N SER A 307 -10.27 0.02 -24.14
CA SER A 307 -10.16 -1.44 -24.17
C SER A 307 -10.69 -2.10 -22.90
N HIS A 308 -11.10 -1.31 -21.89
CA HIS A 308 -11.55 -1.78 -20.60
C HIS A 308 -13.02 -2.25 -20.67
N LYS A 309 -13.24 -3.55 -20.78
CA LYS A 309 -14.59 -4.17 -20.74
C LYS A 309 -15.35 -3.90 -19.43
N GLY A 310 -14.66 -3.47 -18.37
CA GLY A 310 -15.22 -3.23 -17.04
C GLY A 310 -16.16 -2.03 -16.91
N LEU A 311 -16.18 -1.09 -17.87
CA LEU A 311 -17.09 0.08 -17.79
C LEU A 311 -18.57 -0.26 -18.05
N HIS A 312 -18.86 -1.45 -18.61
CA HIS A 312 -20.23 -1.89 -18.95
C HIS A 312 -20.68 -3.15 -18.19
N ALA A 313 -19.88 -3.68 -17.27
CA ALA A 313 -20.24 -4.89 -16.54
C ALA A 313 -21.03 -4.53 -15.28
N ALA A 314 -22.29 -5.01 -15.21
CA ALA A 314 -23.16 -4.92 -14.03
C ALA A 314 -22.72 -5.83 -12.87
N ALA A 315 -21.41 -5.99 -12.66
CA ALA A 315 -20.82 -6.85 -11.65
C ALA A 315 -20.14 -6.00 -10.57
N ALA A 316 -20.40 -6.32 -9.31
CA ALA A 316 -19.87 -5.67 -8.11
C ALA A 316 -18.34 -5.85 -7.91
N GLN A 317 -17.61 -6.28 -8.93
CA GLN A 317 -16.15 -6.38 -8.90
C GLN A 317 -15.55 -5.00 -9.18
N ASP A 318 -14.62 -4.58 -8.33
CA ASP A 318 -13.86 -3.35 -8.50
C ASP A 318 -13.09 -3.39 -9.84
N ILE A 319 -13.00 -2.25 -10.52
CA ILE A 319 -12.32 -2.08 -11.81
C ILE A 319 -10.85 -2.56 -11.70
N SER A 320 -10.26 -2.42 -10.51
CA SER A 320 -8.91 -2.89 -10.19
C SER A 320 -8.74 -4.41 -10.26
N GLU A 321 -9.78 -5.20 -9.93
CA GLU A 321 -9.75 -6.66 -9.93
C GLU A 321 -9.85 -7.27 -11.33
N THR A 322 -9.94 -6.43 -12.37
CA THR A 322 -9.96 -6.87 -13.78
C THR A 322 -8.62 -6.72 -14.49
N ASP A 323 -7.62 -6.08 -13.86
CA ASP A 323 -6.26 -5.95 -14.40
C ASP A 323 -5.32 -7.03 -13.82
N PRO A 324 -4.76 -7.93 -14.66
CA PRO A 324 -3.80 -8.94 -14.22
C PRO A 324 -2.56 -8.35 -13.53
N VAL A 325 -2.12 -7.15 -13.92
CA VAL A 325 -0.93 -6.51 -13.34
C VAL A 325 -1.20 -6.05 -11.92
N TRP A 326 -2.37 -5.46 -11.69
CA TRP A 326 -2.80 -5.05 -10.36
C TRP A 326 -2.98 -6.25 -9.42
N LEU A 327 -3.64 -7.32 -9.90
CA LEU A 327 -3.79 -8.56 -9.12
C LEU A 327 -2.45 -9.21 -8.77
N LYS A 328 -1.48 -9.17 -9.69
CA LYS A 328 -0.11 -9.58 -9.38
C LYS A 328 0.51 -8.73 -8.28
N ALA A 329 0.39 -7.41 -8.34
CA ALA A 329 0.94 -6.51 -7.33
C ALA A 329 0.29 -6.76 -5.96
N ARG A 330 -1.02 -7.01 -5.92
CA ARG A 330 -1.75 -7.43 -4.71
C ARG A 330 -1.24 -8.77 -4.17
N GLY A 331 -1.02 -9.75 -5.04
CA GLY A 331 -0.42 -11.03 -4.67
C GLY A 331 1.01 -10.88 -4.13
N ASP A 332 1.82 -10.01 -4.73
CA ASP A 332 3.18 -9.71 -4.27
C ASP A 332 3.16 -9.07 -2.87
N ASP A 333 2.16 -8.24 -2.57
CA ASP A 333 1.98 -7.65 -1.23
C ASP A 333 1.65 -8.71 -0.18
N PHE A 334 0.70 -9.62 -0.46
CA PHE A 334 0.42 -10.75 0.41
C PHE A 334 1.64 -11.65 0.63
N TYR A 335 2.43 -11.88 -0.44
CA TYR A 335 3.67 -12.65 -0.34
C TYR A 335 4.68 -12.00 0.61
N ARG A 336 4.84 -10.66 0.58
CA ARG A 336 5.71 -9.93 1.52
C ARG A 336 5.23 -10.07 2.96
N HIS A 337 3.93 -10.08 3.17
CA HIS A 337 3.31 -10.32 4.49
C HIS A 337 3.33 -11.79 4.94
N LYS A 338 3.95 -12.69 4.14
CA LYS A 338 4.00 -14.14 4.37
C LYS A 338 2.62 -14.82 4.41
N ASP A 339 1.59 -14.15 3.88
CA ASP A 339 0.28 -14.76 3.66
C ASP A 339 0.27 -15.42 2.28
N PHE A 340 0.80 -16.65 2.23
CA PHE A 340 0.93 -17.39 0.98
C PHE A 340 -0.43 -17.84 0.43
N GLN A 341 -1.43 -18.07 1.29
CA GLN A 341 -2.72 -18.57 0.83
C GLN A 341 -3.53 -17.48 0.13
N SER A 342 -3.54 -16.27 0.70
CA SER A 342 -4.14 -15.10 0.04
C SER A 342 -3.39 -14.72 -1.25
N ALA A 343 -2.04 -14.85 -1.25
CA ALA A 343 -1.24 -14.63 -2.45
C ALA A 343 -1.61 -15.62 -3.58
N ILE A 344 -1.80 -16.91 -3.27
CA ILE A 344 -2.21 -17.93 -4.25
C ILE A 344 -3.55 -17.57 -4.89
N ASN A 345 -4.52 -17.09 -4.10
CA ASN A 345 -5.82 -16.67 -4.61
C ASN A 345 -5.67 -15.47 -5.56
N ALA A 346 -4.96 -14.42 -5.16
CA ALA A 346 -4.74 -13.24 -5.99
C ALA A 346 -4.00 -13.54 -7.30
N TYR A 347 -2.97 -14.39 -7.26
CA TYR A 347 -2.32 -14.86 -8.49
C TYR A 347 -3.22 -15.77 -9.31
N GLY A 348 -4.08 -16.57 -8.67
CA GLY A 348 -5.09 -17.40 -9.33
C GLY A 348 -6.10 -16.56 -10.11
N ASP A 349 -6.56 -15.46 -9.53
CA ASP A 349 -7.46 -14.50 -10.20
C ASP A 349 -6.77 -13.86 -11.40
N ALA A 350 -5.50 -13.47 -11.26
CA ALA A 350 -4.72 -12.93 -12.38
C ALA A 350 -4.60 -13.94 -13.53
N LEU A 351 -4.40 -15.22 -13.21
CA LEU A 351 -4.28 -16.31 -14.19
C LEU A 351 -5.62 -16.75 -14.79
N ALA A 352 -6.74 -16.45 -14.13
CA ALA A 352 -8.07 -16.62 -14.68
C ALA A 352 -8.35 -15.61 -15.81
N ILE A 353 -7.78 -14.40 -15.69
CA ILE A 353 -7.87 -13.35 -16.72
C ILE A 353 -6.85 -13.60 -17.83
N ASP A 354 -5.57 -13.80 -17.48
CA ASP A 354 -4.50 -14.12 -18.44
C ASP A 354 -3.81 -15.45 -18.08
N PRO A 355 -4.24 -16.56 -18.71
CA PRO A 355 -3.61 -17.86 -18.60
C PRO A 355 -2.12 -17.91 -19.00
N SER A 356 -1.64 -16.97 -19.79
CA SER A 356 -0.27 -16.93 -20.32
C SER A 356 0.70 -16.11 -19.46
N PHE A 357 0.23 -15.60 -18.31
CA PHE A 357 1.02 -14.69 -17.48
C PHE A 357 2.09 -15.41 -16.65
N THR A 358 3.26 -15.63 -17.26
CA THR A 358 4.40 -16.37 -16.69
C THR A 358 4.87 -15.86 -15.31
N PRO A 359 4.98 -14.54 -15.05
CA PRO A 359 5.37 -14.03 -13.73
C PRO A 359 4.44 -14.50 -12.60
N CYS A 360 3.11 -14.50 -12.83
CA CYS A 360 2.15 -14.98 -11.85
C CYS A 360 2.27 -16.49 -11.63
N LEU A 361 2.44 -17.29 -12.68
CA LEU A 361 2.70 -18.74 -12.53
C LEU A 361 3.94 -19.00 -11.67
N SER A 362 5.02 -18.28 -11.94
CA SER A 362 6.27 -18.44 -11.19
C SER A 362 6.11 -17.99 -9.73
N ASN A 363 5.44 -16.87 -9.46
CA ASN A 363 5.22 -16.37 -8.10
C ASN A 363 4.23 -17.26 -7.31
N ARG A 364 3.18 -17.77 -7.95
CA ARG A 364 2.27 -18.74 -7.34
C ARG A 364 2.97 -20.05 -7.00
N ALA A 365 3.83 -20.56 -7.88
CA ALA A 365 4.68 -21.71 -7.60
C ALA A 365 5.60 -21.49 -6.37
N ALA A 366 6.11 -20.27 -6.19
CA ALA A 366 6.89 -19.92 -4.99
C ALA A 366 6.05 -19.99 -3.70
N CYS A 367 4.78 -19.58 -3.76
CA CYS A 367 3.85 -19.69 -2.64
C CYS A 367 3.56 -21.17 -2.32
N HIS A 368 3.32 -21.99 -3.34
CA HIS A 368 3.12 -23.44 -3.16
C HIS A 368 4.33 -24.13 -2.53
N LEU A 369 5.57 -23.75 -2.93
CA LEU A 369 6.78 -24.23 -2.28
C LEU A 369 6.86 -23.83 -0.80
N ALA A 370 6.50 -22.59 -0.47
CA ALA A 370 6.49 -22.11 0.91
C ALA A 370 5.46 -22.86 1.79
N LEU A 371 4.36 -23.34 1.18
CA LEU A 371 3.34 -24.16 1.82
C LEU A 371 3.62 -25.67 1.77
N LEU A 372 4.75 -26.09 1.19
CA LEU A 372 5.11 -27.51 0.95
C LEU A 372 4.11 -28.27 0.06
N ASP A 373 3.34 -27.55 -0.76
CA ASP A 373 2.45 -28.12 -1.78
C ASP A 373 3.22 -28.38 -3.08
N ALA A 374 4.03 -29.45 -3.06
CA ALA A 374 4.84 -29.87 -4.20
C ALA A 374 4.04 -30.15 -5.49
N PRO A 375 2.90 -30.87 -5.49
CA PRO A 375 2.22 -31.22 -6.74
C PRO A 375 1.68 -30.00 -7.47
N ALA A 376 1.08 -29.03 -6.77
CA ALA A 376 0.60 -27.80 -7.41
C ALA A 376 1.75 -26.96 -7.97
N CYS A 377 2.87 -26.87 -7.24
CA CYS A 377 4.07 -26.19 -7.72
C CYS A 377 4.60 -26.81 -9.03
N ILE A 378 4.65 -28.14 -9.13
CA ILE A 378 5.14 -28.84 -10.33
C ILE A 378 4.28 -28.49 -11.55
N VAL A 379 2.96 -28.44 -11.38
CA VAL A 379 2.01 -28.09 -12.45
C VAL A 379 2.26 -26.66 -12.94
N ASP A 380 2.37 -25.71 -12.02
CA ASP A 380 2.60 -24.29 -12.36
C ASP A 380 3.95 -24.06 -13.03
N CYS A 381 5.01 -24.66 -12.51
CA CYS A 381 6.34 -24.58 -13.11
C CYS A 381 6.38 -25.21 -14.50
N THR A 382 5.72 -26.35 -14.70
CA THR A 382 5.69 -27.04 -16.00
C THR A 382 4.93 -26.20 -17.03
N ARG A 383 3.81 -25.60 -16.64
CA ARG A 383 3.07 -24.67 -17.49
C ARG A 383 3.87 -23.41 -17.82
N ALA A 384 4.57 -22.85 -16.83
CA ALA A 384 5.44 -21.68 -17.05
C ALA A 384 6.59 -22.00 -18.03
N LEU A 385 7.20 -23.18 -17.92
CA LEU A 385 8.25 -23.61 -18.84
C LEU A 385 7.73 -23.85 -20.25
N ALA A 386 6.55 -24.46 -20.42
CA ALA A 386 5.91 -24.62 -21.72
C ALA A 386 5.70 -23.26 -22.43
N ILE A 387 5.21 -22.25 -21.69
CA ILE A 387 5.04 -20.89 -22.21
C ILE A 387 6.39 -20.23 -22.56
N LEU A 388 7.45 -20.53 -21.81
CA LEU A 388 8.80 -20.00 -22.05
C LEU A 388 9.55 -20.73 -23.17
N GLU A 389 9.19 -21.96 -23.49
CA GLU A 389 9.74 -22.74 -24.60
C GLU A 389 9.05 -22.37 -25.91
N ASP A 390 7.75 -22.09 -25.87
CA ASP A 390 7.00 -21.61 -27.02
C ASP A 390 7.62 -20.30 -27.57
N SER A 391 7.98 -20.34 -28.86
CA SER A 391 8.60 -19.22 -29.58
C SER A 391 7.58 -18.21 -30.07
N VAL A 392 6.29 -18.45 -29.84
CA VAL A 392 5.20 -17.61 -30.34
C VAL A 392 5.08 -16.39 -29.41
N PRO A 393 5.25 -15.17 -29.92
CA PRO A 393 4.92 -13.98 -29.15
C PRO A 393 3.43 -14.03 -28.82
N SER A 394 3.09 -14.16 -27.54
CA SER A 394 1.70 -13.98 -27.09
C SER A 394 1.24 -12.58 -27.53
N ALA A 395 0.12 -12.51 -28.24
CA ALA A 395 -0.47 -11.26 -28.73
C ALA A 395 -1.05 -10.38 -27.59
N VAL A 396 -0.87 -10.79 -26.34
CA VAL A 396 -1.43 -10.14 -25.15
C VAL A 396 -0.37 -9.21 -24.51
N PRO A 397 -0.69 -7.93 -24.27
CA PRO A 397 0.28 -6.91 -23.88
C PRO A 397 0.90 -7.09 -22.48
N TYR A 398 0.24 -7.82 -21.57
CA TYR A 398 0.70 -7.99 -20.18
C TYR A 398 1.69 -9.15 -20.00
N SER A 399 1.65 -10.12 -20.90
CA SER A 399 2.56 -11.26 -20.98
C SER A 399 3.71 -10.98 -21.95
N ALA A 400 4.43 -9.88 -21.78
CA ALA A 400 5.62 -9.59 -22.60
C ALA A 400 6.72 -10.61 -22.26
N ILE A 401 6.66 -11.78 -22.90
CA ILE A 401 7.65 -12.84 -22.76
C ILE A 401 8.95 -12.26 -23.34
N PRO A 402 10.07 -12.26 -22.60
CA PRO A 402 11.33 -11.75 -23.14
C PRO A 402 11.71 -12.52 -24.40
N ALA A 403 12.34 -11.85 -25.37
CA ALA A 403 12.72 -12.47 -26.64
C ALA A 403 13.51 -13.78 -26.42
N PRO A 404 13.34 -14.81 -27.28
CA PRO A 404 14.14 -16.02 -27.24
C PRO A 404 15.64 -15.69 -27.20
N GLY A 405 16.39 -16.27 -26.27
CA GLY A 405 17.82 -16.01 -26.07
C GLY A 405 18.17 -14.79 -25.20
N SER A 406 17.19 -13.97 -24.78
CA SER A 406 17.45 -12.87 -23.84
C SER A 406 17.97 -13.38 -22.49
N ALA A 407 18.89 -12.65 -21.87
CA ALA A 407 19.36 -12.92 -20.51
C ALA A 407 18.19 -13.02 -19.51
N LYS A 408 17.15 -12.19 -19.69
CA LYS A 408 15.95 -12.21 -18.85
C LYS A 408 15.14 -13.50 -19.02
N ARG A 409 15.01 -14.02 -20.25
CA ARG A 409 14.35 -15.32 -20.50
C ARG A 409 15.14 -16.45 -19.82
N ARG A 410 16.46 -16.47 -19.99
CA ARG A 410 17.34 -17.46 -19.34
C ARG A 410 17.18 -17.46 -17.82
N GLN A 411 17.15 -16.28 -17.19
CA GLN A 411 16.91 -16.14 -15.75
C GLN A 411 15.52 -16.65 -15.33
N TRP A 412 14.47 -16.38 -16.12
CA TRP A 412 13.13 -16.87 -15.81
C TRP A 412 13.02 -18.38 -15.93
N VAL A 413 13.63 -18.97 -16.95
CA VAL A 413 13.72 -20.42 -17.13
C VAL A 413 14.48 -21.03 -15.96
N LEU A 414 15.67 -20.52 -15.64
CA LEU A 414 16.48 -20.96 -14.50
C LEU A 414 15.70 -20.93 -13.19
N LYS A 415 15.06 -19.79 -12.87
CA LYS A 415 14.28 -19.62 -11.64
C LYS A 415 13.12 -20.62 -11.56
N THR A 416 12.50 -20.95 -12.69
CA THR A 416 11.40 -21.90 -12.76
C THR A 416 11.88 -23.34 -12.64
N LEU A 417 13.01 -23.69 -13.26
CA LEU A 417 13.66 -25.01 -13.12
C LEU A 417 14.08 -25.26 -11.67
N VAL A 418 14.73 -24.29 -11.01
CA VAL A 418 15.14 -24.43 -9.60
C VAL A 418 13.95 -24.66 -8.69
N ARG A 419 12.84 -23.92 -8.89
CA ARG A 419 11.60 -24.12 -8.14
C ARG A 419 10.97 -25.50 -8.39
N ARG A 420 10.96 -25.96 -9.64
CA ARG A 420 10.45 -27.28 -10.00
C ARG A 420 11.31 -28.41 -9.45
N GLY A 421 12.64 -28.27 -9.51
CA GLY A 421 13.61 -29.19 -8.90
C GLY A 421 13.43 -29.30 -7.38
N ALA A 422 13.21 -28.17 -6.70
CA ALA A 422 12.91 -28.16 -5.27
C ALA A 422 11.57 -28.87 -4.97
N ALA A 423 10.53 -28.63 -5.77
CA ALA A 423 9.24 -29.31 -5.63
C ALA A 423 9.36 -30.83 -5.87
N TYR A 424 10.10 -31.28 -6.89
CA TYR A 424 10.36 -32.70 -7.14
C TYR A 424 11.16 -33.36 -6.02
N THR A 425 12.05 -32.60 -5.37
CA THR A 425 12.79 -33.08 -4.19
C THR A 425 11.84 -33.31 -3.02
N ILE A 426 10.86 -32.42 -2.80
CA ILE A 426 9.81 -32.61 -1.77
C ILE A 426 8.92 -33.82 -2.12
N ASP A 427 8.55 -33.98 -3.40
CA ASP A 427 7.71 -35.08 -3.90
C ASP A 427 8.48 -36.41 -4.10
N LYS A 428 9.75 -36.48 -3.70
CA LYS A 428 10.64 -37.66 -3.79
C LYS A 428 10.90 -38.16 -5.22
N GLN A 429 10.71 -37.33 -6.24
CA GLN A 429 11.01 -37.64 -7.63
C GLN A 429 12.45 -37.23 -7.98
N TRP A 430 13.44 -37.88 -7.34
CA TRP A 430 14.86 -37.50 -7.41
C TRP A 430 15.44 -37.47 -8.82
N ALA A 431 15.00 -38.36 -9.70
CA ALA A 431 15.49 -38.43 -11.08
C ALA A 431 15.11 -37.19 -11.90
N LYS A 432 13.89 -36.68 -11.73
CA LYS A 432 13.41 -35.46 -12.40
C LYS A 432 14.02 -34.21 -11.77
N ALA A 433 14.15 -34.20 -10.44
CA ALA A 433 14.85 -33.12 -9.74
C ALA A 433 16.30 -32.98 -10.25
N GLU A 434 17.03 -34.08 -10.37
CA GLU A 434 18.40 -34.08 -10.90
C GLU A 434 18.47 -33.49 -12.32
N GLN A 435 17.53 -33.84 -13.20
CA GLN A 435 17.45 -33.27 -14.55
C GLN A 435 17.23 -31.76 -14.52
N ASP A 436 16.26 -31.27 -13.74
CA ASP A 436 15.96 -29.83 -13.66
C ASP A 436 17.16 -29.02 -13.13
N TYR A 437 17.91 -29.55 -12.15
CA TYR A 437 19.12 -28.90 -11.64
C TYR A 437 20.27 -28.93 -12.66
N LEU A 438 20.42 -30.00 -13.44
CA LEU A 438 21.41 -30.06 -14.52
C LEU A 438 21.09 -29.05 -15.62
N ASP A 439 19.82 -28.96 -16.03
CA ASP A 439 19.35 -27.98 -17.02
C ASP A 439 19.55 -26.54 -16.50
N GLY A 440 19.34 -26.31 -15.20
CA GLY A 440 19.66 -25.04 -14.55
C GLY A 440 21.15 -24.70 -14.60
N LEU A 441 22.04 -25.69 -14.37
CA LEU A 441 23.48 -25.49 -14.39
C LEU A 441 24.03 -25.21 -15.80
N ILE A 442 23.35 -25.69 -16.85
CA ILE A 442 23.67 -25.33 -18.25
C ILE A 442 23.41 -23.83 -18.47
N LEU A 443 22.37 -23.26 -17.85
CA LEU A 443 22.01 -21.85 -17.98
C LEU A 443 22.89 -20.93 -17.12
N ASP A 444 23.26 -21.37 -15.92
CA ASP A 444 24.11 -20.63 -14.98
C ASP A 444 25.18 -21.54 -14.33
N PRO A 445 26.31 -21.77 -15.01
CA PRO A 445 27.36 -22.67 -14.53
C PRO A 445 28.07 -22.19 -13.25
N GLY A 446 27.95 -20.92 -12.88
CA GLY A 446 28.67 -20.31 -11.76
C GLY A 446 27.94 -20.39 -10.42
N ASN A 447 26.75 -21.00 -10.38
CA ASN A 447 25.89 -20.94 -9.20
C ASN A 447 26.20 -22.04 -8.18
N ALA A 448 26.84 -21.66 -7.08
CA ALA A 448 27.20 -22.58 -5.99
C ALA A 448 25.97 -23.25 -5.36
N GLN A 449 24.84 -22.52 -5.23
CA GLN A 449 23.63 -23.07 -4.63
C GLN A 449 23.05 -24.23 -5.46
N LEU A 450 23.04 -24.11 -6.79
CA LEU A 450 22.56 -25.20 -7.66
C LEU A 450 23.46 -26.43 -7.58
N THR A 451 24.77 -26.24 -7.45
CA THR A 451 25.70 -27.37 -7.30
C THR A 451 25.49 -28.10 -5.97
N ASP A 452 25.19 -27.37 -4.90
CA ASP A 452 24.88 -27.93 -3.58
C ASP A 452 23.54 -28.66 -3.59
N ASP A 453 22.51 -28.06 -4.20
CA ASP A 453 21.18 -28.67 -4.37
C ASP A 453 21.27 -29.97 -5.19
N LEU A 454 22.07 -29.98 -6.28
CA LEU A 454 22.32 -31.17 -7.09
C LEU A 454 23.04 -32.26 -6.28
N ALA A 455 24.05 -31.90 -5.48
CA ALA A 455 24.75 -32.84 -4.61
C ALA A 455 23.79 -33.43 -3.55
N HIS A 456 22.91 -32.60 -3.00
CA HIS A 456 21.88 -33.02 -2.05
C HIS A 456 20.91 -34.03 -2.66
N VAL A 457 20.35 -33.74 -3.85
CA VAL A 457 19.45 -34.67 -4.56
C VAL A 457 20.15 -35.99 -4.91
N ARG A 458 21.42 -35.94 -5.34
CA ARG A 458 22.20 -37.16 -5.62
C ARG A 458 22.43 -38.01 -4.39
N ARG A 459 22.62 -37.40 -3.23
CA ARG A 459 22.71 -38.12 -1.95
C ARG A 459 21.37 -38.80 -1.62
N LEU A 460 20.26 -38.06 -1.67
CA LEU A 460 18.92 -38.60 -1.43
C LEU A 460 18.57 -39.75 -2.39
N LYS A 461 18.96 -39.64 -3.65
CA LYS A 461 18.77 -40.68 -4.67
C LYS A 461 19.55 -41.96 -4.37
N ARG A 462 20.74 -41.87 -3.77
CA ARG A 462 21.55 -43.05 -3.37
C ARG A 462 21.01 -43.72 -2.10
N GLU A 463 20.42 -42.92 -1.21
CA GLU A 463 19.84 -43.38 0.07
C GLU A 463 18.41 -43.91 -0.10
N ALA A 464 17.79 -43.72 -1.26
CA ALA A 464 16.47 -44.26 -1.57
C ALA A 464 16.51 -45.81 -1.64
N PRO A 465 15.59 -46.50 -0.94
CA PRO A 465 15.58 -47.96 -0.83
C PRO A 465 15.17 -48.71 -2.09
#